data_AF-A0A2D8GBY2-F1
#
_entry.id   AF-A0A2D8GBY2-F1
#
_cell.length_a   1.000
_cell.length_b   1.000
_cell.length_c   1.000
_cell.angle_alpha   90.00
_cell.angle_beta   90.00
_cell.angle_gamma   90.00
#
_symmetry.space_group_name_H-M   'P 1'
#
loop_
_entity.id
_entity.type
_entity.pdbx_description
1 polymer ?
#
loop_
_entity_poly.entity_id
_entity_poly.type
_entity_poly.pdbx_seq_one_letter_code
_entity_poly.pdbx_strand_id
1 'polypeptide(L)'
;MKKYPLIIICLIFLLFHSLNAQINRKNIVEYKNLKKRVYNFTKIDFVTSEGEFNESICTLAISDLKEDSPPYVAIYYKRDNSEWFTESLYRKRLRFNFKDGVLKIDQSNFWDWFEISEIKIVVIY
;
A
#
# COMPACT_ATOMS: atom_id res chain seq x y z
N MET A 1 -60.73 12.87 -3.66
CA MET A 1 -59.28 12.57 -3.66
C MET A 1 -58.88 12.15 -5.06
N LYS A 2 -58.32 13.06 -5.88
CA LYS A 2 -57.90 12.75 -7.25
C LYS A 2 -56.75 11.73 -7.20
N LYS A 3 -57.00 10.51 -7.71
CA LYS A 3 -55.97 9.49 -7.86
C LYS A 3 -55.07 9.92 -9.01
N TYR A 4 -53.78 10.15 -8.75
CA TYR A 4 -52.79 10.46 -9.77
C TYR A 4 -51.91 9.22 -10.03
N PRO A 5 -52.45 8.17 -10.66
CA PRO A 5 -51.74 6.91 -10.84
C PRO A 5 -50.44 7.10 -11.63
N LEU A 6 -50.42 8.02 -12.59
CA LEU A 6 -49.23 8.38 -13.37
C LEU A 6 -48.11 8.99 -12.52
N ILE A 7 -48.44 9.85 -11.54
CA ILE A 7 -47.44 10.43 -10.64
C ILE A 7 -46.85 9.35 -9.73
N ILE A 8 -47.69 8.44 -9.23
CA ILE A 8 -47.26 7.32 -8.41
C ILE A 8 -46.33 6.38 -9.21
N ILE A 9 -46.68 6.08 -10.47
CA ILE A 9 -45.85 5.26 -11.37
C ILE A 9 -44.49 5.93 -11.65
N CYS A 10 -44.48 7.24 -11.92
CA CYS A 10 -43.22 7.99 -12.09
C CYS A 10 -42.35 7.99 -10.83
N LEU A 11 -42.95 8.15 -9.64
CA LEU A 11 -42.23 8.10 -8.37
C LEU A 11 -41.63 6.72 -8.11
N ILE A 12 -42.39 5.66 -8.39
CA ILE A 12 -41.89 4.27 -8.29
C ILE A 12 -40.73 4.06 -9.26
N PHE A 13 -40.84 4.51 -10.50
CA PHE A 13 -39.77 4.38 -11.49
C PHE A 13 -38.49 5.13 -11.09
N LEU A 14 -38.62 6.33 -10.55
CA LEU A 14 -37.50 7.13 -10.03
C LEU A 14 -36.82 6.45 -8.82
N LEU A 15 -37.60 5.85 -7.91
CA LEU A 15 -37.08 5.11 -6.76
C LEU A 15 -36.32 3.84 -7.18
N PHE A 16 -36.78 3.13 -8.22
CA PHE A 16 -36.06 1.96 -8.74
C PHE A 16 -34.77 2.33 -9.49
N HIS A 17 -34.73 3.48 -10.15
CA HIS A 17 -33.54 3.92 -10.88
C HIS A 17 -32.44 4.46 -9.96
N SER A 18 -32.80 5.10 -8.84
CA SER A 18 -31.83 5.61 -7.87
C SER A 18 -31.06 4.49 -7.14
N LEU A 19 -31.69 3.33 -6.89
CA LEU A 19 -31.05 2.17 -6.25
C LEU A 19 -29.88 1.59 -7.06
N ASN A 20 -29.93 1.69 -8.40
CA ASN A 20 -28.89 1.16 -9.28
C ASN A 20 -27.81 2.20 -9.64
N ALA A 21 -28.05 3.49 -9.41
CA ALA A 21 -27.17 4.58 -9.83
C ALA A 21 -25.93 4.78 -8.93
N GLN A 22 -25.89 4.20 -7.73
CA GLN A 22 -24.78 4.40 -6.77
C GLN A 22 -23.74 3.26 -6.75
N ILE A 23 -23.97 2.15 -7.43
CA ILE A 23 -23.05 1.00 -7.37
C ILE A 23 -22.00 1.11 -8.48
N ASN A 24 -20.96 1.91 -8.25
CA ASN A 24 -19.80 1.98 -9.14
C ASN A 24 -18.84 0.82 -8.89
N ARG A 25 -19.17 -0.36 -9.45
CA ARG A 25 -18.29 -1.56 -9.40
C ARG A 25 -17.08 -1.48 -10.34
N LYS A 26 -17.00 -0.50 -11.24
CA LYS A 26 -15.97 -0.49 -12.30
C LYS A 26 -14.54 -0.32 -11.77
N ASN A 27 -14.38 0.19 -10.54
CA ASN A 27 -13.07 0.53 -9.99
C ASN A 27 -12.59 -0.42 -8.89
N ILE A 28 -13.32 -1.51 -8.63
CA ILE A 28 -12.95 -2.49 -7.59
C ILE A 28 -12.39 -3.71 -8.30
N VAL A 29 -11.12 -4.02 -8.01
CA VAL A 29 -10.48 -5.26 -8.44
C VAL A 29 -10.25 -6.11 -7.21
N GLU A 30 -10.88 -7.28 -7.15
CA GLU A 30 -10.68 -8.25 -6.08
C GLU A 30 -9.62 -9.27 -6.50
N TYR A 31 -8.61 -9.45 -5.65
CA TYR A 31 -7.55 -10.44 -5.84
C TYR A 31 -7.75 -11.59 -4.86
N LYS A 32 -7.71 -12.84 -5.34
CA LYS A 32 -8.00 -14.04 -4.52
C LYS A 32 -6.76 -14.81 -4.05
N ASN A 33 -5.61 -14.61 -4.70
CA ASN A 33 -4.38 -15.37 -4.47
C ASN A 33 -3.17 -14.46 -4.23
N LEU A 34 -3.31 -13.50 -3.31
CA LEU A 34 -2.22 -12.58 -2.97
C LEU A 34 -1.09 -13.31 -2.24
N LYS A 35 0.14 -13.02 -2.63
CA LYS A 35 1.36 -13.40 -1.94
C LYS A 35 1.79 -12.25 -1.04
N LYS A 36 2.26 -12.59 0.16
CA LYS A 36 2.90 -11.65 1.09
C LYS A 36 4.38 -12.00 1.20
N ARG A 37 5.25 -11.03 0.96
CA ARG A 37 6.68 -11.12 1.21
C ARG A 37 7.10 -10.10 2.25
N VAL A 38 7.97 -10.51 3.17
CA VAL A 38 8.49 -9.65 4.23
C VAL A 38 10.01 -9.71 4.20
N TYR A 39 10.63 -8.56 3.98
CA TYR A 39 12.07 -8.37 4.10
C TYR A 39 12.34 -7.78 5.47
N ASN A 40 13.24 -8.41 6.23
CA ASN A 40 13.61 -7.98 7.57
C ASN A 40 15.06 -7.49 7.54
N PHE A 41 15.29 -6.29 8.05
CA PHE A 41 16.60 -5.69 8.16
C PHE A 41 16.81 -5.25 9.61
N THR A 42 17.99 -5.53 10.13
CA THR A 42 18.48 -5.08 11.42
C THR A 42 19.50 -3.97 11.23
N LYS A 43 19.90 -3.30 12.31
CA LYS A 43 20.82 -2.15 12.25
C LYS A 43 22.13 -2.44 11.49
N ILE A 44 22.64 -3.67 11.58
CA ILE A 44 23.84 -4.10 10.82
C ILE A 44 23.60 -4.19 9.30
N ASP A 45 22.36 -4.34 8.86
CA ASP A 45 22.03 -4.48 7.43
C ASP A 45 21.86 -3.11 6.76
N PHE A 46 21.28 -2.14 7.48
CA PHE A 46 20.96 -0.81 6.93
C PHE A 46 21.94 0.30 7.38
N VAL A 47 22.97 -0.03 8.16
CA VAL A 47 24.05 0.89 8.54
C VAL A 47 25.39 0.34 8.05
N THR A 48 26.16 1.14 7.32
CA THR A 48 27.49 0.77 6.82
C THR A 48 28.52 0.78 7.95
N SER A 49 29.73 0.25 7.68
CA SER A 49 30.85 0.34 8.62
C SER A 49 31.28 1.78 8.92
N GLU A 50 30.98 2.71 8.02
CA GLU A 50 31.26 4.15 8.16
C GLU A 50 30.17 4.88 8.95
N GLY A 51 29.10 4.16 9.34
CA GLY A 51 27.97 4.73 10.05
C GLY A 51 27.01 5.50 9.15
N GLU A 52 27.01 5.23 7.84
CA GLU A 52 26.08 5.81 6.86
C GLU A 52 24.91 4.85 6.58
N PHE A 53 23.84 5.35 5.95
CA PHE A 53 22.74 4.51 5.53
C PHE A 53 23.12 3.61 4.35
N ASN A 54 22.89 2.31 4.48
CA ASN A 54 23.14 1.36 3.40
C ASN A 54 21.96 1.32 2.41
N GLU A 55 22.11 2.02 1.29
CA GLU A 55 21.10 2.08 0.22
C GLU A 55 20.82 0.73 -0.46
N SER A 56 21.62 -0.32 -0.21
CA SER A 56 21.32 -1.64 -0.79
C SER A 56 19.95 -2.18 -0.36
N ILE A 57 19.48 -1.81 0.84
CA ILE A 57 18.16 -2.23 1.35
C ILE A 57 16.99 -1.58 0.59
N CYS A 58 17.24 -0.53 -0.19
CA CYS A 58 16.25 0.16 -1.00
C CYS A 58 15.87 -0.60 -2.28
N THR A 59 16.64 -1.63 -2.68
CA THR A 59 16.39 -2.39 -3.91
C THR A 59 16.01 -3.82 -3.57
N LEU A 60 14.76 -4.20 -3.85
CA LEU A 60 14.22 -5.52 -3.57
C LEU A 60 13.90 -6.27 -4.87
N ALA A 61 14.52 -7.42 -5.05
CA ALA A 61 14.22 -8.32 -6.17
C ALA A 61 13.08 -9.27 -5.82
N ILE A 62 12.04 -9.28 -6.65
CA ILE A 62 10.83 -10.09 -6.55
C ILE A 62 10.68 -10.88 -7.86
N SER A 63 11.49 -11.92 -8.02
CA SER A 63 11.63 -12.68 -9.28
C SER A 63 10.35 -13.33 -9.80
N ASP A 64 9.39 -13.60 -8.93
CA ASP A 64 8.08 -14.19 -9.26
C ASP A 64 6.98 -13.15 -9.52
N LEU A 65 7.25 -11.85 -9.36
CA LEU A 65 6.35 -10.76 -9.73
C LEU A 65 6.86 -10.10 -11.02
N LYS A 66 6.38 -10.58 -12.17
CA LYS A 66 6.78 -10.05 -13.50
C LYS A 66 5.77 -9.08 -14.11
N GLU A 67 4.64 -8.89 -13.45
CA GLU A 67 3.61 -7.96 -13.92
C GLU A 67 4.11 -6.53 -13.73
N ASP A 68 3.70 -5.60 -14.60
CA ASP A 68 3.99 -4.17 -14.42
C ASP A 68 3.05 -3.49 -13.40
N SER A 69 2.11 -4.24 -12.83
CA SER A 69 1.21 -3.72 -11.79
C SER A 69 2.02 -3.47 -10.50
N PRO A 70 1.96 -2.25 -9.93
CA PRO A 70 2.69 -1.96 -8.71
C PRO A 70 2.14 -2.81 -7.55
N PRO A 71 3.02 -3.45 -6.76
CA PRO A 71 2.59 -4.16 -5.57
C PRO A 71 2.16 -3.18 -4.48
N TYR A 72 1.40 -3.67 -3.50
CA TYR A 72 1.22 -2.93 -2.26
C TYR A 72 2.50 -3.05 -1.42
N VAL A 73 3.03 -1.92 -0.96
CA VAL A 73 4.26 -1.86 -0.17
C VAL A 73 4.00 -1.09 1.13
N ALA A 74 4.48 -1.62 2.24
CA ALA A 74 4.46 -0.98 3.54
C ALA A 74 5.82 -1.14 4.23
N ILE A 75 6.29 -0.10 4.91
CA ILE A 75 7.51 -0.14 5.71
C ILE A 75 7.14 0.03 7.17
N TYR A 76 7.60 -0.93 7.97
CA TYR A 76 7.48 -0.93 9.42
C TYR A 76 8.84 -0.69 10.04
N TYR A 77 8.81 0.08 11.11
CA TYR A 77 9.97 0.50 11.87
C TYR A 77 9.80 0.08 13.31
N LYS A 78 10.92 -0.18 13.96
CA LYS A 78 10.98 -0.40 15.39
C LYS A 78 12.21 0.30 15.93
N ARG A 79 12.04 1.12 16.96
CA ARG A 79 13.13 1.70 17.76
C ARG A 79 13.45 0.78 18.93
N ASP A 80 14.58 1.00 19.57
CA ASP A 80 14.94 0.29 20.80
C ASP A 80 13.86 0.45 21.87
N ASN A 81 13.45 -0.66 22.48
CA ASN A 81 12.41 -0.72 23.52
C ASN A 81 11.05 -0.11 23.11
N SER A 82 10.73 -0.11 21.82
CA SER A 82 9.46 0.39 21.30
C SER A 82 8.66 -0.68 20.56
N GLU A 83 7.36 -0.42 20.41
CA GLU A 83 6.47 -1.20 19.54
C GLU A 83 6.73 -0.90 18.06
N TRP A 84 6.30 -1.81 17.20
CA TRP A 84 6.31 -1.61 15.76
C TRP A 84 5.40 -0.45 15.37
N PHE A 85 5.89 0.46 14.54
CA PHE A 85 5.09 1.50 13.91
C PHE A 85 5.30 1.51 12.40
N THR A 86 4.34 2.04 11.67
CA THR A 86 4.39 2.17 10.21
C THR A 86 4.48 3.64 9.86
N GLU A 87 5.33 3.99 8.90
CA GLU A 87 5.41 5.38 8.43
C GLU A 87 4.12 5.90 7.81
N SER A 88 3.21 5.00 7.39
CA SER A 88 1.87 5.38 6.96
C SER A 88 1.09 6.18 8.02
N LEU A 89 1.52 6.13 9.29
CA LEU A 89 0.91 6.88 10.39
C LEU A 89 1.52 8.29 10.61
N TYR A 90 2.71 8.62 10.11
CA TYR A 90 3.42 9.85 10.52
C TYR A 90 3.63 10.92 9.42
N ARG A 91 3.90 10.57 8.15
CA ARG A 91 3.91 11.54 7.02
C ARG A 91 4.15 10.88 5.66
N LYS A 92 3.60 11.52 4.61
CA LYS A 92 3.90 11.40 3.15
C LYS A 92 4.06 9.99 2.56
N ARG A 93 3.08 9.64 1.70
CA ARG A 93 3.13 8.60 0.64
C ARG A 93 4.50 7.95 0.45
N LEU A 94 4.58 6.66 0.75
CA LEU A 94 5.71 5.80 0.42
C LEU A 94 6.13 6.01 -1.05
N ARG A 95 7.40 6.34 -1.28
CA ARG A 95 7.95 6.57 -2.61
C ARG A 95 8.71 5.35 -3.09
N PHE A 96 8.21 4.73 -4.15
CA PHE A 96 8.90 3.63 -4.79
C PHE A 96 8.62 3.63 -6.30
N ASN A 97 9.48 2.95 -7.03
CA ASN A 97 9.27 2.56 -8.41
C ASN A 97 9.31 1.04 -8.50
N PHE A 98 8.52 0.48 -9.40
CA PHE A 98 8.47 -0.95 -9.61
C PHE A 98 8.51 -1.24 -11.12
N LYS A 99 9.44 -2.09 -11.53
CA LYS A 99 9.59 -2.50 -12.94
C LYS A 99 10.28 -3.86 -13.03
N ASP A 100 9.77 -4.75 -13.86
CA ASP A 100 10.38 -6.06 -14.17
C ASP A 100 10.75 -6.89 -12.92
N GLY A 101 9.89 -6.88 -11.89
CA GLY A 101 10.15 -7.60 -10.63
C GLY A 101 11.19 -6.95 -9.72
N VAL A 102 11.59 -5.70 -9.98
CA VAL A 102 12.49 -4.94 -9.12
C VAL A 102 11.74 -3.78 -8.49
N LEU A 103 11.67 -3.79 -7.16
CA LEU A 103 11.10 -2.71 -6.35
C LEU A 103 12.24 -1.83 -5.85
N LYS A 104 12.24 -0.56 -6.26
CA LYS A 104 13.20 0.46 -5.83
C LYS A 104 12.51 1.49 -4.95
N ILE A 105 12.92 1.56 -3.69
CA ILE A 105 12.38 2.45 -2.67
C ILE A 105 13.30 3.67 -2.58
N ASP A 106 12.73 4.87 -2.51
CA ASP A 106 13.49 6.10 -2.34
C ASP A 106 14.14 6.14 -0.93
N GLN A 107 15.41 6.52 -0.83
CA GLN A 107 16.13 6.66 0.44
C GLN A 107 15.42 7.61 1.42
N SER A 108 14.72 8.63 0.90
CA SER A 108 13.98 9.59 1.72
C SER A 108 12.85 8.98 2.56
N ASN A 109 12.43 7.76 2.28
CA ASN A 109 11.50 7.02 3.15
C ASN A 109 12.16 6.57 4.47
N PHE A 110 13.48 6.66 4.59
CA PHE A 110 14.25 6.17 5.75
C PHE A 110 14.88 7.30 6.58
N TRP A 111 14.39 8.54 6.51
CA TRP A 111 15.04 9.74 7.06
C TRP A 111 15.55 9.66 8.52
N ASP A 112 14.86 8.92 9.40
CA ASP A 112 15.22 8.72 10.82
C ASP A 112 15.87 7.34 11.10
N TRP A 113 16.52 6.75 10.09
CA TRP A 113 17.12 5.40 10.16
C TRP A 113 18.09 5.22 11.34
N PHE A 114 18.74 6.28 11.81
CA PHE A 114 19.70 6.21 12.92
C PHE A 114 19.05 5.88 14.28
N GLU A 115 17.79 6.26 14.49
CA GLU A 115 17.02 5.94 15.70
C GLU A 115 16.37 4.55 15.64
N ILE A 116 16.37 3.93 14.46
CA ILE A 116 15.71 2.65 14.21
C ILE A 116 16.69 1.51 14.54
N SER A 117 16.12 0.39 15.03
CA SER A 117 16.85 -0.85 15.29
C SER A 117 16.47 -1.96 14.33
N GLU A 118 15.21 -2.00 13.89
CA GLU A 118 14.70 -2.95 12.90
C GLU A 118 13.80 -2.27 11.87
N ILE A 119 13.92 -2.70 10.61
CA ILE A 119 13.08 -2.31 9.48
C ILE A 119 12.46 -3.57 8.89
N LYS A 120 11.15 -3.53 8.61
CA LYS A 120 10.46 -4.56 7.83
C LYS A 120 9.78 -3.95 6.63
N ILE A 121 10.08 -4.46 5.44
CA ILE A 121 9.42 -4.07 4.20
C ILE A 121 8.48 -5.19 3.80
N VAL A 122 7.18 -4.90 3.84
CA VAL A 122 6.11 -5.82 3.47
C VAL A 122 5.65 -5.50 2.07
N VAL A 123 5.63 -6.53 1.21
CA VAL A 123 5.14 -6.43 -0.16
C VAL A 123 3.99 -7.42 -0.33
N ILE A 124 2.86 -6.96 -0.84
CA ILE A 124 1.69 -7.80 -1.18
C ILE A 124 1.42 -7.65 -2.68
N TYR A 125 1.34 -8.78 -3.38
CA TYR A 125 1.17 -8.86 -4.83
C TYR A 125 0.44 -10.12 -5.26
#